data_AF-A0A7Y5MLX9-F1
#
_entry.id   AF-A0A7Y5MLX9-F1
#
_cell.length_a   1.000
_cell.length_b   1.000
_cell.length_c   1.000
_cell.angle_alpha   90.00
_cell.angle_beta   90.00
_cell.angle_gamma   90.00
#
_symmetry.space_group_name_H-M   'P 1'
#
loop_
_entity.id
_entity.type
_entity.pdbx_description
1 polymer ?
#
loop_
_entity_poly.entity_id
_entity_poly.type
_entity_poly.pdbx_seq_one_letter_code
_entity_poly.pdbx_strand_id
1 'polypeptide(L)'
;MTSLMLSSFILLTLPTGIPNEDQADQVTLARLSSEIDSFFRKITGTAVEYLHLEKGGGYSRIHRTDLGTEEVLETGTWKQGDNEEAVLISKTRYRDIVVEPLKLFVGREDRLGVLSTVRERLLRVLDESQEHRLARKRLEGIKAPSDQFSAVVVSGTCGQVARTTVEALIREIDAFLASDEKNHFHFTPMKYRDVNFLVWMDSETSLNRSPREIKERIDESYPQRPLSIWIQIDEATFDRNTSRISQLISSFFDFLSGQR
;
A
#
# COMPACT_ATOMS: atom_id res chain seq x y z
N MET A 1 -16.49 -83.50 -0.20
CA MET A 1 -17.41 -82.44 0.27
C MET A 1 -16.60 -81.48 1.13
N THR A 2 -16.18 -80.38 0.53
CA THR A 2 -15.33 -79.33 1.10
C THR A 2 -16.22 -78.25 1.74
N SER A 3 -15.87 -77.81 2.95
CA SER A 3 -16.42 -76.61 3.57
C SER A 3 -15.27 -75.67 3.92
N LEU A 4 -15.32 -74.47 3.34
CA LEU A 4 -14.44 -73.33 3.58
C LEU A 4 -15.20 -72.35 4.47
N MET A 5 -14.57 -71.90 5.56
CA MET A 5 -15.04 -70.77 6.36
C MET A 5 -14.03 -69.62 6.26
N LEU A 6 -14.59 -68.43 6.02
CA LEU A 6 -13.95 -67.14 5.84
C LEU A 6 -13.17 -66.70 7.08
N SER A 7 -12.07 -65.97 6.85
CA SER A 7 -11.46 -65.09 7.85
C SER A 7 -11.44 -63.66 7.30
N SER A 8 -12.06 -62.74 8.03
CA SER A 8 -12.21 -61.33 7.70
C SER A 8 -10.95 -60.55 8.10
N PHE A 9 -10.33 -59.85 7.14
CA PHE A 9 -9.33 -58.83 7.42
C PHE A 9 -10.00 -57.46 7.51
N ILE A 10 -9.89 -56.81 8.66
CA ILE A 10 -10.22 -55.39 8.85
C ILE A 10 -9.00 -54.58 8.40
N LEU A 11 -9.15 -53.80 7.34
CA LEU A 11 -8.13 -52.85 6.88
C LEU A 11 -8.31 -51.53 7.64
N LEU A 12 -7.39 -51.22 8.54
CA LEU A 12 -7.25 -49.91 9.17
C LEU A 12 -6.64 -48.94 8.14
N THR A 13 -7.46 -48.02 7.61
CA THR A 13 -6.96 -46.88 6.83
C THR A 13 -6.61 -45.74 7.78
N LEU A 14 -5.32 -45.40 7.86
CA LEU A 14 -4.85 -44.17 8.50
C LEU A 14 -5.24 -42.96 7.63
N PRO A 15 -5.65 -41.81 8.20
CA PRO A 15 -5.86 -40.60 7.43
C PRO A 15 -4.49 -39.94 7.18
N THR A 16 -3.83 -40.29 6.08
CA THR A 16 -2.73 -39.48 5.55
C THR A 16 -3.32 -38.34 4.72
N GLY A 17 -3.75 -37.28 5.40
CA GLY A 17 -3.98 -36.00 4.76
C GLY A 17 -2.63 -35.38 4.39
N ILE A 18 -2.03 -35.85 3.29
CA ILE A 18 -0.95 -35.10 2.64
C ILE A 18 -1.65 -33.87 2.03
N PRO A 19 -1.30 -32.63 2.44
CA PRO A 19 -1.86 -31.45 1.79
C PRO A 19 -1.50 -31.49 0.31
N ASN A 20 -2.52 -31.35 -0.54
CA ASN A 20 -2.38 -31.30 -1.99
C ASN A 20 -1.38 -30.20 -2.35
N GLU A 21 -0.24 -30.57 -2.97
CA GLU A 21 0.81 -29.64 -3.42
C GLU A 21 0.23 -28.49 -4.29
N ASP A 22 -0.86 -28.75 -5.01
CA ASP A 22 -1.58 -27.78 -5.84
C ASP A 22 -2.24 -26.61 -5.08
N GLN A 23 -2.46 -26.73 -3.76
CA GLN A 23 -2.96 -25.61 -2.94
C GLN A 23 -1.84 -24.70 -2.43
N ALA A 24 -0.59 -25.19 -2.35
CA ALA A 24 0.54 -24.42 -1.83
C ALA A 24 0.95 -23.27 -2.77
N ASP A 25 0.59 -23.37 -4.06
CA ASP A 25 0.95 -22.40 -5.09
C ASP A 25 -0.14 -21.38 -5.45
N GLN A 26 -1.25 -21.36 -4.71
CA GLN A 26 -2.33 -20.39 -4.93
C GLN A 26 -2.21 -19.19 -3.98
N VAL A 27 -2.43 -17.99 -4.54
CA VAL A 27 -2.67 -16.79 -3.73
C VAL A 27 -4.10 -16.86 -3.21
N THR A 28 -4.26 -16.77 -1.90
CA THR A 28 -5.56 -16.84 -1.22
C THR A 28 -5.83 -15.57 -0.44
N LEU A 29 -7.10 -15.28 -0.19
CA LEU A 29 -7.48 -14.14 0.65
C LEU A 29 -7.12 -14.44 2.11
N ALA A 30 -6.69 -13.41 2.82
CA ALA A 30 -6.41 -13.47 4.25
C ALA A 30 -7.39 -12.56 4.99
N ARG A 31 -7.67 -12.86 6.25
CA ARG A 31 -8.51 -12.01 7.11
C ARG A 31 -7.65 -11.39 8.19
N LEU A 32 -7.77 -10.08 8.36
CA LEU A 32 -7.21 -9.38 9.51
C LEU A 32 -8.22 -9.49 10.64
N SER A 33 -7.74 -9.76 11.83
CA SER A 33 -8.57 -9.81 13.03
C SER A 33 -8.55 -8.45 13.71
N SER A 34 -9.73 -7.92 14.04
CA SER A 34 -9.87 -6.70 14.85
C SER A 34 -9.45 -6.90 16.30
N GLU A 35 -9.27 -8.15 16.72
CA GLU A 35 -9.01 -8.55 18.11
C GLU A 35 -7.51 -8.65 18.44
N ILE A 36 -6.66 -8.63 17.42
CA ILE A 36 -5.20 -8.71 17.57
C ILE A 36 -4.52 -7.66 16.71
N ASP A 37 -3.36 -7.21 17.17
CA ASP A 37 -2.53 -6.31 16.41
C ASP A 37 -1.92 -7.03 15.20
N SER A 38 -1.78 -6.32 14.09
CA SER A 38 -1.10 -6.81 12.90
C SER A 38 -0.03 -5.84 12.45
N PHE A 39 1.18 -6.37 12.22
CA PHE A 39 2.35 -5.57 11.88
C PHE A 39 2.82 -5.92 10.48
N PHE A 40 3.08 -4.90 9.67
CA PHE A 40 3.58 -5.06 8.31
C PHE A 40 4.84 -4.22 8.11
N ARG A 41 5.69 -4.68 7.21
CA ARG A 41 6.87 -3.94 6.76
C ARG A 41 6.94 -3.93 5.25
N LYS A 42 7.38 -2.81 4.69
CA LYS A 42 7.73 -2.63 3.29
C LYS A 42 9.13 -2.04 3.17
N ILE A 43 9.95 -2.60 2.29
CA ILE A 43 11.31 -2.10 2.03
C ILE A 43 11.32 -1.42 0.66
N THR A 44 11.81 -0.19 0.54
CA THR A 44 11.90 0.54 -0.73
C THR A 44 13.26 1.22 -0.84
N GLY A 45 14.13 0.67 -1.69
CA GLY A 45 15.52 1.11 -1.76
C GLY A 45 16.22 0.95 -0.42
N THR A 46 16.74 2.04 0.14
CA THR A 46 17.36 2.07 1.46
C THR A 46 16.39 2.39 2.60
N ALA A 47 15.14 2.75 2.28
CA ALA A 47 14.12 3.10 3.25
C ALA A 47 13.26 1.89 3.63
N VAL A 48 12.73 1.92 4.84
CA VAL A 48 11.82 0.90 5.37
C VAL A 48 10.59 1.58 5.96
N GLU A 49 9.41 1.10 5.59
CA GLU A 49 8.14 1.53 6.14
C GLU A 49 7.56 0.42 7.01
N TYR A 50 6.94 0.81 8.11
CA TYR A 50 6.24 -0.06 9.03
C TYR A 50 4.78 0.40 9.14
N LEU A 51 3.86 -0.56 9.21
CA LEU A 51 2.44 -0.32 9.38
C LEU A 51 1.99 -1.19 10.54
N HIS A 52 1.37 -0.56 11.53
CA HIS A 52 0.75 -1.21 12.67
C HIS A 52 -0.74 -0.98 12.59
N LEU A 53 -1.48 -2.08 12.47
CA LEU A 53 -2.93 -2.13 12.56
C LEU A 53 -3.26 -2.58 13.98
N GLU A 54 -3.64 -1.63 14.82
CA GLU A 54 -3.96 -1.86 16.23
C GLU A 54 -5.29 -2.59 16.36
N LYS A 55 -5.40 -3.47 17.36
CA LYS A 55 -6.67 -3.99 17.84
C LYS A 55 -7.60 -2.83 18.19
N GLY A 56 -8.88 -2.97 17.85
CA GLY A 56 -9.85 -1.89 18.04
C GLY A 56 -9.83 -0.79 16.96
N GLY A 57 -9.03 -0.94 15.90
CA GLY A 57 -9.19 -0.18 14.66
C GLY A 57 -8.35 1.08 14.52
N GLY A 58 -7.34 1.31 15.38
CA GLY A 58 -6.33 2.36 15.16
C GLY A 58 -5.24 1.89 14.21
N TYR A 59 -4.61 2.79 13.44
CA TYR A 59 -3.36 2.45 12.76
C TYR A 59 -2.31 3.54 12.85
N SER A 60 -1.06 3.12 12.73
CA SER A 60 0.10 4.00 12.56
C SER A 60 1.01 3.52 11.43
N ARG A 61 1.58 4.46 10.69
CA ARG A 61 2.61 4.18 9.68
C ARG A 61 3.87 4.96 10.00
N ILE A 62 4.98 4.25 10.08
CA ILE A 62 6.29 4.78 10.40
C ILE A 62 7.19 4.62 9.18
N HIS A 63 7.94 5.67 8.85
CA HIS A 63 8.99 5.60 7.86
C HIS A 63 10.35 5.69 8.55
N ARG A 64 11.25 4.83 8.14
CA ARG A 64 12.62 4.78 8.62
C ARG A 64 13.59 4.88 7.45
N THR A 65 14.43 5.91 7.49
CA THR A 65 15.49 6.09 6.51
C THR A 65 16.74 5.29 6.88
N ASP A 66 17.67 5.17 5.94
CA ASP A 66 19.02 4.63 6.15
C ASP A 66 19.85 5.43 7.16
N LEU A 67 19.54 6.71 7.32
CA LEU A 67 20.12 7.58 8.36
C LEU A 67 19.57 7.28 9.76
N GLY A 68 18.62 6.37 9.88
CA GLY A 68 18.00 5.99 11.16
C GLY A 68 16.99 7.01 11.68
N THR A 69 16.57 7.97 10.85
CA THR A 69 15.47 8.89 11.18
C THR A 69 14.16 8.12 11.10
N GLU A 70 13.42 8.08 12.21
CA GLU A 70 12.08 7.54 12.29
C GLU A 70 11.07 8.69 12.28
N GLU A 71 10.17 8.66 11.31
CA GLU A 71 9.10 9.64 11.17
C GLU A 71 7.75 8.91 11.20
N VAL A 72 6.91 9.25 12.18
CA VAL A 72 5.49 8.87 12.14
C VAL A 72 4.87 9.67 11.00
N LEU A 73 4.66 9.01 9.87
CA LEU A 73 4.11 9.65 8.68
C LEU A 73 2.62 9.93 8.84
N GLU A 74 1.94 9.01 9.52
CA GLU A 74 0.50 8.88 9.39
C GLU A 74 -0.10 8.10 10.54
N THR A 75 -1.27 8.57 10.98
CA THR A 75 -2.14 7.86 11.91
C THR A 75 -3.58 7.96 11.44
N GLY A 76 -4.41 7.02 11.87
CA GLY A 76 -5.82 7.05 11.52
C GLY A 76 -6.58 5.86 12.08
N THR A 77 -7.64 5.49 11.39
CA THR A 77 -8.44 4.31 11.72
C THR A 77 -8.43 3.32 10.58
N TRP A 78 -8.53 2.03 10.87
CA TRP A 78 -8.70 1.00 9.86
C TRP A 78 -9.91 0.12 10.16
N LYS A 79 -10.47 -0.47 9.11
CA LYS A 79 -11.54 -1.47 9.20
C LYS A 79 -11.45 -2.43 8.02
N GLN A 80 -11.90 -3.67 8.20
CA GLN A 80 -12.07 -4.63 7.10
C GLN A 80 -13.56 -4.94 6.94
N GLY A 81 -14.08 -4.81 5.72
CA GLY A 81 -15.46 -5.13 5.38
C GLY A 81 -15.68 -6.64 5.18
N ASP A 82 -16.94 -7.02 4.97
CA ASP A 82 -17.32 -8.41 4.69
C ASP A 82 -16.83 -8.91 3.32
N ASN A 83 -16.48 -8.00 2.43
CA ASN A 83 -15.86 -8.29 1.12
C ASN A 83 -14.35 -8.55 1.21
N GLU A 84 -13.81 -8.70 2.43
CA GLU A 84 -12.38 -8.93 2.72
C GLU A 84 -11.45 -7.78 2.31
N GLU A 85 -12.01 -6.67 1.84
CA GLU A 85 -11.28 -5.42 1.61
C GLU A 85 -11.13 -4.65 2.91
N ALA A 86 -9.92 -4.16 3.16
CA ALA A 86 -9.60 -3.30 4.28
C ALA A 86 -9.35 -1.87 3.82
N VAL A 87 -9.75 -0.92 4.67
CA VAL A 87 -9.64 0.52 4.40
C VAL A 87 -8.91 1.18 5.57
N LEU A 88 -7.84 1.92 5.28
CA LEU A 88 -7.24 2.90 6.17
C LEU A 88 -7.88 4.26 5.92
N ILE A 89 -8.25 4.97 6.97
CA ILE A 89 -8.78 6.33 6.91
C ILE A 89 -7.80 7.23 7.64
N SER A 90 -7.06 8.03 6.87
CA SER A 90 -5.97 8.85 7.37
C SER A 90 -6.43 10.15 8.00
N LYS A 91 -5.77 10.55 9.08
CA LYS A 91 -6.00 11.87 9.69
C LYS A 91 -5.19 12.99 9.03
N THR A 92 -4.10 12.65 8.34
CA THR A 92 -3.08 13.63 7.93
C THR A 92 -2.75 13.58 6.45
N ARG A 93 -3.22 12.57 5.72
CA ARG A 93 -2.81 12.31 4.34
C ARG A 93 -3.97 12.16 3.39
N TYR A 94 -3.78 12.67 2.18
CA TYR A 94 -4.65 12.39 1.04
C TYR A 94 -3.94 11.54 -0.01
N ARG A 95 -4.72 10.68 -0.69
CA ARG A 95 -4.22 9.78 -1.73
C ARG A 95 -3.75 10.56 -2.96
N ASP A 96 -2.74 10.03 -3.64
CA ASP A 96 -2.26 10.57 -4.90
C ASP A 96 -3.26 10.30 -6.03
N ILE A 97 -3.35 11.21 -7.00
CA ILE A 97 -4.16 11.03 -8.21
C ILE A 97 -3.26 10.46 -9.31
N VAL A 98 -3.61 9.30 -9.86
CA VAL A 98 -2.75 8.60 -10.84
C VAL A 98 -3.57 8.15 -12.05
N VAL A 99 -3.10 8.57 -13.22
CA VAL A 99 -3.55 8.08 -14.52
C VAL A 99 -2.30 7.83 -15.34
N GLU A 100 -1.77 6.60 -15.29
CA GLU A 100 -0.46 6.28 -15.87
C GLU A 100 -0.31 6.75 -17.33
N PRO A 101 0.82 7.39 -17.70
CA PRO A 101 2.01 7.60 -16.89
C PRO A 101 1.99 8.86 -16.00
N LEU A 102 0.85 9.54 -15.86
CA LEU A 102 0.72 10.77 -15.07
C LEU A 102 0.43 10.47 -13.60
N LYS A 103 1.13 11.18 -12.72
CA LYS A 103 0.91 11.14 -11.28
C LYS A 103 0.90 12.55 -10.70
N LEU A 104 -0.03 12.81 -9.80
CA LEU A 104 -0.11 14.04 -9.05
C LEU A 104 -0.07 13.74 -7.55
N PHE A 105 0.96 14.29 -6.89
CA PHE A 105 1.24 14.04 -5.47
C PHE A 105 0.45 15.01 -4.58
N VAL A 106 -0.71 14.56 -4.07
CA VAL A 106 -1.55 15.39 -3.19
C VAL A 106 -0.96 15.40 -1.79
N GLY A 107 -0.81 14.24 -1.15
CA GLY A 107 -0.09 14.09 0.11
C GLY A 107 -0.76 14.73 1.35
N ARG A 108 -1.11 16.02 1.33
CA ARG A 108 -1.59 16.79 2.49
C ARG A 108 -2.68 17.80 2.10
N GLU A 109 -3.37 18.33 3.11
CA GLU A 109 -4.53 19.21 2.94
C GLU A 109 -4.22 20.55 2.28
N ASP A 110 -3.06 21.13 2.56
CA ASP A 110 -2.57 22.34 1.91
C ASP A 110 -2.47 22.21 0.39
N ARG A 111 -2.32 20.98 -0.13
CA ARG A 111 -2.24 20.72 -1.57
C ARG A 111 -3.61 20.60 -2.26
N LEU A 112 -4.71 20.42 -1.51
CA LEU A 112 -6.05 20.40 -2.09
C LEU A 112 -6.37 21.72 -2.79
N GLY A 113 -6.00 22.85 -2.18
CA GLY A 113 -6.25 24.19 -2.73
C GLY A 113 -5.56 24.44 -4.08
N VAL A 114 -4.55 23.64 -4.43
CA VAL A 114 -3.81 23.78 -5.68
C VAL A 114 -4.41 22.96 -6.82
N LEU A 115 -5.22 21.93 -6.52
CA LEU A 115 -5.77 21.01 -7.52
C LEU A 115 -6.60 21.72 -8.58
N SER A 116 -7.44 22.69 -8.19
CA SER A 116 -8.23 23.50 -9.13
C SER A 116 -7.34 24.28 -10.10
N THR A 117 -6.21 24.83 -9.61
CA THR A 117 -5.25 25.54 -10.47
C THR A 117 -4.54 24.59 -11.43
N VAL A 118 -4.15 23.39 -10.96
CA VAL A 118 -3.51 22.38 -11.81
C VAL A 118 -4.47 21.93 -12.91
N ARG A 119 -5.74 21.70 -12.56
CA ARG A 119 -6.81 21.37 -13.51
C ARG A 119 -6.94 22.42 -14.61
N GLU A 120 -7.03 23.70 -14.26
CA GLU A 120 -7.13 24.79 -15.24
C GLU A 120 -5.91 24.86 -16.18
N ARG A 121 -4.72 24.61 -15.64
CA ARG A 121 -3.49 24.57 -16.45
C ARG A 121 -3.47 23.40 -17.41
N LEU A 122 -3.94 22.22 -16.99
CA LEU A 122 -4.07 21.05 -17.88
C LEU A 122 -5.07 21.32 -19.01
N LEU A 123 -6.22 21.94 -18.70
CA LEU A 123 -7.19 22.37 -19.72
C LEU A 123 -6.54 23.34 -20.72
N ARG A 124 -5.80 24.34 -20.24
CA ARG A 124 -5.08 25.27 -21.12
C ARG A 124 -4.08 24.56 -22.04
N VAL A 125 -3.33 23.57 -21.53
CA VAL A 125 -2.42 22.77 -22.36
C VAL A 125 -3.18 22.01 -23.47
N LEU A 126 -4.37 21.49 -23.15
CA LEU A 126 -5.25 20.83 -24.12
C LEU A 126 -5.84 21.79 -25.15
N ASP A 127 -6.11 23.03 -24.78
CA ASP A 127 -6.66 24.05 -25.69
C ASP A 127 -5.57 24.62 -26.62
N GLU A 128 -4.37 24.85 -26.09
CA GLU A 128 -3.21 25.38 -26.82
C GLU A 128 -2.56 24.36 -27.77
N SER A 129 -2.96 23.09 -27.72
CA SER A 129 -2.37 22.03 -28.52
C SER A 129 -3.44 21.14 -29.15
N GLN A 130 -3.39 21.04 -30.47
CA GLN A 130 -4.20 20.07 -31.24
C GLN A 130 -3.50 18.71 -31.39
N GLU A 131 -2.35 18.51 -30.73
CA GLU A 131 -1.59 17.28 -30.85
C GLU A 131 -2.28 16.12 -30.11
N HIS A 132 -2.31 14.95 -30.74
CA HIS A 132 -2.79 13.71 -30.09
C HIS A 132 -1.84 13.22 -28.98
N ARG A 133 -0.59 13.69 -28.99
CA ARG A 133 0.45 13.33 -28.02
C ARG A 133 1.18 14.58 -27.56
N LEU A 134 1.25 14.79 -26.26
CA LEU A 134 1.84 15.96 -25.64
C LEU A 134 3.24 15.62 -25.10
N ALA A 135 4.22 16.48 -25.39
CA ALA A 135 5.56 16.32 -24.87
C ALA A 135 5.59 16.40 -23.34
N ARG A 136 6.34 15.48 -22.71
CA ARG A 136 6.57 15.42 -21.24
C ARG A 136 6.84 16.78 -20.61
N LYS A 137 7.73 17.57 -21.22
CA LYS A 137 8.14 18.89 -20.72
C LYS A 137 6.96 19.87 -20.55
N ARG A 138 5.93 19.79 -21.39
CA ARG A 138 4.74 20.65 -21.27
C ARG A 138 3.91 20.30 -20.04
N LEU A 139 3.83 19.00 -19.71
CA LEU A 139 3.05 18.50 -18.58
C LEU A 139 3.79 18.69 -17.25
N GLU A 140 5.08 18.34 -17.20
CA GLU A 140 5.91 18.57 -15.99
C GLU A 140 6.15 20.06 -15.71
N GLY A 141 5.95 20.94 -16.70
CA GLY A 141 5.99 22.39 -16.53
C GLY A 141 4.83 22.95 -15.68
N ILE A 142 3.81 22.15 -15.37
CA ILE A 142 2.66 22.56 -14.56
C ILE A 142 3.07 22.54 -13.08
N LYS A 143 3.47 23.72 -12.58
CA LYS A 143 3.79 23.94 -11.16
C LYS A 143 2.58 24.39 -10.35
N ALA A 144 2.58 24.05 -9.06
CA ALA A 144 1.73 24.71 -8.07
C ALA A 144 2.20 26.16 -7.86
N PRO A 145 1.31 27.15 -7.61
CA PRO A 145 1.70 28.56 -7.45
C PRO A 145 2.70 28.83 -6.32
N SER A 146 2.75 27.97 -5.31
CA SER A 146 3.60 28.09 -4.12
C SER A 146 4.73 27.07 -4.06
N ASP A 147 4.83 26.14 -5.01
CA ASP A 147 5.76 25.01 -4.94
C ASP A 147 6.85 25.10 -6.02
N GLN A 148 8.08 24.75 -5.64
CA GLN A 148 9.20 24.63 -6.58
C GLN A 148 9.11 23.34 -7.40
N PHE A 149 8.36 22.34 -6.90
CA PHE A 149 8.15 21.05 -7.54
C PHE A 149 6.99 21.06 -8.54
N SER A 150 7.10 20.21 -9.57
CA SER A 150 6.03 19.99 -10.55
C SER A 150 4.84 19.32 -9.87
N ALA A 151 3.63 19.87 -10.06
CA ALA A 151 2.42 19.27 -9.52
C ALA A 151 2.05 17.97 -10.27
N VAL A 152 2.38 17.91 -11.56
CA VAL A 152 2.21 16.72 -12.40
C VAL A 152 3.58 16.13 -12.71
N VAL A 153 3.74 14.84 -12.42
CA VAL A 153 4.92 14.05 -12.72
C VAL A 153 4.58 13.04 -13.80
N VAL A 154 5.49 12.86 -14.77
CA VAL A 154 5.39 11.82 -15.80
C VAL A 154 6.33 10.68 -15.43
N SER A 155 5.76 9.53 -15.08
CA SER A 155 6.48 8.33 -14.67
C SER A 155 7.38 7.77 -15.78
N GLY A 156 8.55 7.25 -15.39
CA GLY A 156 9.45 6.50 -16.27
C GLY A 156 10.14 7.33 -17.35
N THR A 157 10.43 6.69 -18.49
CA THR A 157 11.10 7.29 -19.67
C THR A 157 10.11 7.80 -20.72
N CYS A 158 8.83 7.94 -20.35
CA CYS A 158 7.78 8.36 -21.27
C CYS A 158 8.03 9.79 -21.79
N GLY A 159 8.41 9.92 -23.07
CA GLY A 159 8.70 11.21 -23.69
C GLY A 159 7.45 11.98 -24.14
N GLN A 160 6.36 11.25 -24.40
CA GLN A 160 5.09 11.80 -24.88
C GLN A 160 3.91 11.09 -24.24
N VAL A 161 2.90 11.86 -23.83
CA VAL A 161 1.69 11.36 -23.18
C VAL A 161 0.49 11.54 -24.10
N ALA A 162 -0.40 10.56 -24.18
CA ALA A 162 -1.61 10.68 -25.00
C ALA A 162 -2.53 11.77 -24.45
N ARG A 163 -3.15 12.53 -25.35
CA ARG A 163 -4.12 13.58 -24.99
C ARG A 163 -5.24 13.02 -24.09
N THR A 164 -5.75 11.85 -24.41
CA THR A 164 -6.79 11.15 -23.65
C THR A 164 -6.38 10.82 -22.21
N THR A 165 -5.09 10.59 -21.95
CA THR A 165 -4.55 10.40 -20.59
C THR A 165 -4.61 11.71 -19.79
N VAL A 166 -4.32 12.85 -20.41
CA VAL A 166 -4.43 14.17 -19.76
C VAL A 166 -5.88 14.51 -19.46
N GLU A 167 -6.79 14.23 -20.40
CA GLU A 167 -8.24 14.37 -20.18
C GLU A 167 -8.74 13.46 -19.06
N ALA A 168 -8.24 12.23 -18.98
CA ALA A 168 -8.54 11.32 -17.88
C ALA A 168 -8.02 11.85 -16.54
N LEU A 169 -6.80 12.41 -16.49
CA LEU A 169 -6.28 13.03 -15.28
C LEU A 169 -7.16 14.20 -14.80
N ILE A 170 -7.66 15.03 -15.71
CA ILE A 170 -8.59 16.12 -15.37
C ILE A 170 -9.86 15.56 -14.73
N ARG A 171 -10.44 14.49 -15.31
CA ARG A 171 -11.63 13.83 -14.73
C ARG A 171 -11.35 13.24 -13.35
N GLU A 172 -10.18 12.64 -13.15
CA GLU A 172 -9.78 12.11 -11.84
C GLU A 172 -9.58 13.24 -10.80
N ILE A 173 -9.07 14.41 -11.20
CA ILE A 173 -9.02 15.58 -10.31
C ILE A 173 -10.43 16.01 -9.90
N ASP A 174 -11.37 16.07 -10.84
CA ASP A 174 -12.76 16.44 -10.55
C ASP A 174 -13.45 15.42 -9.62
N ALA A 175 -13.28 14.13 -9.90
CA ALA A 175 -13.81 13.06 -9.06
C ALA A 175 -13.20 13.08 -7.66
N PHE A 176 -11.89 13.31 -7.56
CA PHE A 176 -11.19 13.42 -6.29
C PHE A 176 -11.69 14.61 -5.47
N LEU A 177 -11.81 15.79 -6.08
CA LEU A 177 -12.31 17.00 -5.41
C LEU A 177 -13.74 16.83 -4.89
N ALA A 178 -14.59 16.09 -5.60
CA ALA A 178 -15.97 15.81 -5.21
C ALA A 178 -16.14 14.66 -4.19
N SER A 179 -15.15 13.79 -4.03
CA SER A 179 -15.24 12.60 -3.16
C SER A 179 -15.05 12.90 -1.68
N ASP A 180 -15.83 12.31 -0.78
CA ASP A 180 -15.58 12.40 0.66
C ASP A 180 -14.46 11.45 1.15
N GLU A 181 -13.95 10.59 0.26
CA GLU A 181 -13.02 9.49 0.57
C GLU A 181 -11.57 9.78 0.13
N LYS A 182 -11.17 11.06 0.10
CA LYS A 182 -9.84 11.50 -0.35
C LYS A 182 -8.69 10.93 0.47
N ASN A 183 -8.96 10.58 1.73
CA ASN A 183 -8.02 10.05 2.73
C ASN A 183 -8.24 8.55 2.99
N HIS A 184 -9.04 7.88 2.17
CA HIS A 184 -9.26 6.45 2.28
C HIS A 184 -8.22 5.70 1.43
N PHE A 185 -7.65 4.65 2.01
CA PHE A 185 -6.71 3.78 1.34
C PHE A 185 -7.11 2.32 1.47
N HIS A 186 -7.36 1.71 0.33
CA HIS A 186 -7.94 0.39 0.20
C HIS A 186 -6.86 -0.63 -0.12
N PHE A 187 -6.94 -1.78 0.56
CA PHE A 187 -6.07 -2.90 0.33
C PHE A 187 -6.76 -4.23 0.65
N THR A 188 -6.31 -5.29 0.00
CA THR A 188 -6.76 -6.65 0.26
C THR A 188 -5.61 -7.44 0.91
N PRO A 189 -5.75 -7.90 2.16
CA PRO A 189 -4.83 -8.84 2.77
C PRO A 189 -4.90 -10.20 2.06
N MET A 190 -3.75 -10.75 1.71
CA MET A 190 -3.62 -12.01 0.99
C MET A 190 -2.53 -12.88 1.59
N LYS A 191 -2.57 -14.17 1.26
CA LYS A 191 -1.60 -15.17 1.68
C LYS A 191 -1.09 -15.96 0.48
N TYR A 192 0.23 -16.17 0.44
CA TYR A 192 0.89 -17.07 -0.49
C TYR A 192 1.97 -17.85 0.26
N ARG A 193 1.89 -19.18 0.26
CA ARG A 193 2.68 -20.05 1.15
C ARG A 193 2.57 -19.58 2.61
N ASP A 194 3.69 -19.32 3.28
CA ASP A 194 3.74 -18.81 4.66
C ASP A 194 3.85 -17.27 4.73
N VAL A 195 3.65 -16.56 3.62
CA VAL A 195 3.78 -15.11 3.53
C VAL A 195 2.40 -14.46 3.46
N ASN A 196 2.05 -13.66 4.47
CA ASN A 196 0.91 -12.75 4.42
C ASN A 196 1.36 -11.38 3.91
N PHE A 197 0.63 -10.80 2.96
CA PHE A 197 0.97 -9.53 2.33
C PHE A 197 -0.27 -8.70 2.00
N LEU A 198 -0.06 -7.41 1.68
CA LEU A 198 -1.14 -6.49 1.32
C LEU A 198 -1.08 -6.15 -0.18
N VAL A 199 -2.22 -6.28 -0.86
CA VAL A 199 -2.42 -5.79 -2.24
C VAL A 199 -3.15 -4.45 -2.17
N TRP A 200 -2.49 -3.37 -2.59
CA TRP A 200 -3.10 -2.04 -2.52
C TRP A 200 -3.90 -1.76 -3.77
N MET A 201 -5.16 -1.34 -3.58
CA MET A 201 -6.06 -0.97 -4.67
C MET A 201 -5.83 0.48 -5.09
N ASP A 202 -5.48 1.33 -4.12
CA ASP A 202 -5.17 2.73 -4.36
C ASP A 202 -3.77 2.96 -4.93
N SER A 203 -3.62 4.10 -5.59
CA SER A 203 -2.53 4.35 -6.50
C SER A 203 -1.15 4.63 -5.88
N GLU A 204 -1.05 4.58 -4.56
CA GLU A 204 0.15 4.95 -3.82
C GLU A 204 1.33 4.00 -4.02
N THR A 205 1.08 2.74 -4.37
CA THR A 205 2.13 1.77 -4.70
C THR A 205 1.88 1.17 -6.08
N SER A 206 2.59 1.67 -7.09
CA SER A 206 2.45 1.17 -8.47
C SER A 206 2.90 -0.28 -8.63
N LEU A 207 3.73 -0.80 -7.72
CA LEU A 207 4.35 -2.13 -7.82
C LEU A 207 3.64 -3.25 -7.01
N ASN A 208 2.47 -2.97 -6.40
CA ASN A 208 1.77 -3.93 -5.52
C ASN A 208 0.26 -4.05 -5.80
N ARG A 209 -0.15 -3.97 -7.07
CA ARG A 209 -1.59 -4.00 -7.43
C ARG A 209 -2.05 -5.32 -8.02
N SER A 210 -1.12 -6.21 -8.35
CA SER A 210 -1.40 -7.50 -8.96
C SER A 210 -0.98 -8.63 -8.02
N PRO A 211 -1.92 -9.47 -7.57
CA PRO A 211 -1.59 -10.68 -6.81
C PRO A 211 -0.56 -11.56 -7.53
N ARG A 212 -0.62 -11.62 -8.87
CA ARG A 212 0.33 -12.37 -9.70
C ARG A 212 1.74 -11.79 -9.63
N GLU A 213 1.89 -10.47 -9.81
CA GLU A 213 3.21 -9.83 -9.77
C GLU A 213 3.83 -9.91 -8.37
N ILE A 214 2.99 -9.81 -7.33
CA ILE A 214 3.46 -9.97 -5.94
C ILE A 214 3.92 -11.41 -5.69
N LYS A 215 3.18 -12.41 -6.19
CA LYS A 215 3.59 -13.82 -6.14
C LYS A 215 4.95 -14.02 -6.82
N GLU A 216 5.11 -13.54 -8.05
CA GLU A 216 6.37 -13.64 -8.81
C GLU A 216 7.54 -13.03 -8.03
N ARG A 217 7.35 -11.87 -7.40
CA ARG A 217 8.38 -11.26 -6.53
C ARG A 217 8.69 -12.06 -5.28
N ILE A 218 7.67 -12.64 -4.63
CA ILE A 218 7.86 -13.52 -3.47
C ILE A 218 8.69 -14.74 -3.89
N ASP A 219 8.36 -15.35 -5.04
CA ASP A 219 9.10 -16.49 -5.60
C ASP A 219 10.55 -16.14 -5.92
N GLU A 220 10.82 -15.00 -6.56
CA GLU A 220 12.18 -14.55 -6.91
C GLU A 220 13.03 -14.22 -5.69
N SER A 221 12.39 -13.71 -4.64
CA SER A 221 13.12 -13.21 -3.47
C SER A 221 13.31 -14.29 -2.41
N TYR A 222 12.49 -15.34 -2.36
CA TYR A 222 12.53 -16.31 -1.25
C TYR A 222 13.90 -17.03 -1.11
N PRO A 223 14.46 -17.19 0.11
CA PRO A 223 13.95 -16.77 1.42
C PRO A 223 14.28 -15.30 1.80
N GLN A 224 14.91 -14.56 0.89
CA GLN A 224 15.18 -13.13 1.04
C GLN A 224 13.86 -12.33 0.97
N ARG A 225 13.86 -11.12 1.53
CA ARG A 225 12.64 -10.33 1.74
C ARG A 225 12.29 -9.55 0.48
N PRO A 226 11.11 -9.77 -0.15
CA PRO A 226 10.78 -9.11 -1.40
C PRO A 226 10.66 -7.59 -1.22
N LEU A 227 11.25 -6.86 -2.15
CA LEU A 227 11.25 -5.40 -2.15
C LEU A 227 9.90 -4.85 -2.60
N SER A 228 9.58 -3.68 -2.05
CA SER A 228 8.40 -2.86 -2.32
C SER A 228 7.07 -3.46 -1.89
N ILE A 229 7.01 -4.69 -1.37
CA ILE A 229 5.77 -5.35 -0.90
C ILE A 229 5.60 -5.16 0.61
N TRP A 230 4.36 -4.93 1.06
CA TRP A 230 4.00 -4.97 2.48
C TRP A 230 3.83 -6.40 2.94
N ILE A 231 4.71 -6.88 3.81
CA ILE A 231 4.72 -8.25 4.34
C ILE A 231 4.47 -8.22 5.84
N GLN A 232 3.64 -9.14 6.32
CA GLN A 232 3.40 -9.28 7.75
C GLN A 232 4.67 -9.72 8.50
N ILE A 233 4.91 -9.12 9.65
CA ILE A 233 6.00 -9.45 10.57
C ILE A 233 5.43 -9.67 11.97
N ASP A 234 6.19 -10.35 12.83
CA ASP A 234 5.85 -10.48 14.24
C ASP A 234 6.11 -9.18 15.02
N GLU A 235 5.43 -9.04 16.16
CA GLU A 235 5.55 -7.90 17.09
C GLU A 235 7.01 -7.66 17.52
N ALA A 236 7.74 -8.71 17.89
CA ALA A 236 9.13 -8.57 18.34
C ALA A 236 10.06 -8.05 17.21
N THR A 237 9.76 -8.37 15.95
CA THR A 237 10.43 -7.81 14.78
C THR A 237 10.01 -6.37 14.53
N PHE A 238 8.73 -6.04 14.71
CA PHE A 238 8.26 -4.66 14.61
C PHE A 238 8.93 -3.79 15.68
N ASP A 239 8.79 -4.14 16.95
CA ASP A 239 9.34 -3.44 18.10
C ASP A 239 10.84 -3.26 17.99
N ARG A 240 11.61 -4.30 17.67
CA ARG A 240 13.07 -4.16 17.52
C ARG A 240 13.47 -3.13 16.46
N ASN A 241 12.63 -2.96 15.44
CA ASN A 241 12.91 -2.09 14.31
C ASN A 241 12.28 -0.70 14.42
N THR A 242 11.30 -0.50 15.31
CA THR A 242 10.64 0.80 15.56
C THR A 242 10.97 1.36 16.94
N SER A 243 11.47 0.54 17.86
CA SER A 243 11.90 0.93 19.21
C SER A 243 13.33 1.45 19.18
N ARG A 244 13.49 2.67 18.65
CA ARG A 244 14.61 3.54 19.05
C ARG A 244 14.20 4.94 19.53
N ILE A 245 12.89 5.23 19.68
CA ILE A 245 12.42 6.56 20.14
C ILE A 245 11.27 6.49 21.18
N SER A 246 10.79 5.33 21.67
CA SER A 246 9.83 5.33 22.80
C SER A 246 10.43 5.92 24.10
N GLN A 247 11.76 5.90 24.26
CA GLN A 247 12.45 6.56 25.38
C GLN A 247 12.66 8.07 25.21
N LEU A 248 12.59 8.60 23.98
CA LEU A 248 12.80 10.03 23.69
C LEU A 248 11.50 10.83 23.83
N ILE A 249 10.34 10.23 23.51
CA ILE A 249 9.04 10.91 23.66
C ILE A 249 8.62 10.98 25.13
N SER A 250 8.78 9.91 25.92
CA SER A 250 8.56 9.98 27.37
C SER A 250 9.54 10.93 28.07
N SER A 251 10.84 10.88 27.74
CA SER A 251 11.80 11.80 28.38
C SER A 251 11.61 13.27 27.99
N PHE A 252 11.10 13.56 26.80
CA PHE A 252 10.76 14.93 26.39
C PHE A 252 9.49 15.44 27.09
N PHE A 253 8.46 14.60 27.27
CA PHE A 253 7.27 14.97 28.04
C PHE A 253 7.53 15.04 29.55
N ASP A 254 8.38 14.17 30.11
CA ASP A 254 8.80 14.24 31.52
C ASP A 254 9.67 15.48 31.80
N PHE A 255 10.53 15.87 30.83
CA PHE A 255 11.31 17.10 30.89
C PHE A 255 10.43 18.36 30.80
N LEU A 256 9.40 18.37 29.95
CA LEU A 256 8.48 19.49 29.80
C LEU A 256 7.42 19.59 30.90
N SER A 257 7.07 18.48 31.55
CA SER A 257 6.08 18.43 32.65
C SER A 257 6.69 18.72 34.03
N GLY A 258 8.01 18.85 34.12
CA GLY A 258 8.69 19.23 35.37
C GLY A 258 8.55 18.20 36.49
N GLN A 259 8.22 16.95 36.18
CA GLN A 259 8.21 15.88 37.17
C GLN A 259 9.61 15.27 37.29
N ARG A 260 10.39 15.77 38.25
CA ARG A 260 11.46 15.03 38.90
C ARG A 260 11.22 15.01 40.41
#